data_AF-A0A146LE09-F1
#
_entry.id   AF-A0A146LE09-F1
#
_cell.length_a   1.000
_cell.length_b   1.000
_cell.length_c   1.000
_cell.angle_alpha   90.00
_cell.angle_beta   90.00
_cell.angle_gamma   90.00
#
_symmetry.space_group_name_H-M   'P 1'
#
loop_
_entity.id
_entity.type
_entity.pdbx_description
1 polymer ?
#
loop_
_entity_poly.entity_id
_entity_poly.type
_entity_poly.pdbx_seq_one_letter_code
_entity_poly.pdbx_strand_id
1 'polypeptide(L)'
;TPKDVSLWLDVTGGLRLVEIPWWGPTPFSGHLELIRLLRFVQCCSRRLLAQPHKVSQRVALWEKRLMEERTSEIYKKIQKQKQDAVKEAEEAENKQEQLWREQERKAKEAESQMREIARRAREEHRRSMQEPDLLTVPQPHNYPPLPPKKDLGMAKPPSKEAIVEWFRSSQVNKKAGLDVNSNSVAPWFHGLITRQEAESLLQSQPVGSFLVRVSERIWGYAISYKDVDRCKHYLIDASNGHYQFLGTNQISHNTLGDLVSYHGARPITAVGGELLGRPCHRVKPLPPAFQGLTIRAR
;
A
#
# COMPACT_ATOMS: atom_id res chain seq x y z
N THR A 1 -31.27 72.72 45.13
CA THR A 1 -32.34 71.88 44.59
C THR A 1 -31.74 70.89 43.60
N PRO A 2 -31.50 69.64 43.98
CA PRO A 2 -31.05 68.66 42.99
C PRO A 2 -32.28 68.23 42.18
N LYS A 3 -32.23 68.47 40.88
CA LYS A 3 -33.11 67.85 39.90
C LYS A 3 -32.65 66.41 39.74
N ASP A 4 -33.42 65.45 40.24
CA ASP A 4 -33.16 64.04 39.96
C ASP A 4 -33.58 63.74 38.52
N VAL A 5 -32.59 63.71 37.63
CA VAL A 5 -32.74 63.26 36.24
C VAL A 5 -32.35 61.79 36.22
N SER A 6 -33.34 60.90 36.26
CA SER A 6 -33.11 59.46 36.10
C SER A 6 -33.14 59.10 34.61
N LEU A 7 -31.98 58.77 34.05
CA LEU A 7 -31.85 58.17 32.72
C LEU A 7 -32.20 56.68 32.77
N TRP A 8 -33.15 56.25 31.95
CA TRP A 8 -33.38 54.83 31.65
C TRP A 8 -33.12 54.57 30.16
N LEU A 9 -32.39 53.50 29.87
CA LEU A 9 -32.15 53.00 28.52
C LEU A 9 -33.28 52.05 28.10
N ASP A 10 -33.91 52.33 26.95
CA ASP A 10 -34.87 51.44 26.32
C ASP A 10 -34.17 50.44 25.37
N VAL A 11 -34.78 49.27 25.20
CA VAL A 11 -34.25 48.02 24.60
C VAL A 11 -34.06 48.10 23.06
N THR A 12 -34.13 49.30 22.48
CA THR A 12 -33.86 49.52 21.04
C THR A 12 -32.76 50.55 20.75
N GLY A 13 -32.00 51.02 21.74
CA GLY A 13 -30.78 51.80 21.50
C GLY A 13 -30.98 53.25 21.00
N GLY A 14 -32.14 53.87 21.28
CA GLY A 14 -32.36 55.30 21.02
C GLY A 14 -32.82 56.02 22.28
N LEU A 15 -32.03 57.00 22.75
CA LEU A 15 -32.42 57.89 23.85
C LEU A 15 -33.53 58.84 23.38
N ARG A 16 -34.75 58.68 23.90
CA ARG A 16 -35.74 59.76 23.90
C ARG A 16 -36.03 60.18 25.34
N LEU A 17 -35.81 61.47 25.62
CA LEU A 17 -36.33 62.12 26.80
C LEU A 17 -37.86 62.09 26.72
N VAL A 18 -38.51 61.48 27.71
CA VAL A 18 -39.94 61.64 27.93
C VAL A 18 -40.10 62.63 29.08
N GLU A 19 -40.55 63.84 28.78
CA GLU A 19 -40.97 64.80 29.80
C GLU A 19 -42.26 64.30 30.46
N ILE A 20 -42.23 64.14 31.78
CA ILE A 20 -43.41 63.80 32.58
C ILE A 20 -44.10 65.12 32.95
N PRO A 21 -45.39 65.33 32.64
CA PRO A 21 -46.09 66.55 33.02
C PRO A 21 -46.25 66.62 34.54
N TRP A 22 -45.86 67.76 35.12
CA TRP A 22 -46.14 68.11 36.51
C TRP A 22 -47.65 68.21 36.75
N TRP A 23 -48.17 67.43 37.70
CA TRP A 23 -49.49 67.66 38.28
C TRP A 23 -49.30 68.13 39.73
N GLY A 24 -49.59 69.41 39.97
CA GLY A 24 -49.70 69.99 41.31
C GLY A 24 -50.90 69.43 42.10
N PRO A 25 -51.05 69.82 43.37
CA PRO A 25 -51.42 68.94 44.48
C PRO A 25 -52.93 68.73 44.63
N THR A 26 -53.33 67.55 45.12
CA THR A 26 -54.66 67.35 45.73
C THR A 26 -54.54 66.55 47.03
N PRO A 27 -55.27 66.92 48.10
CA PRO A 27 -55.13 66.29 49.41
C PRO A 27 -56.28 65.32 49.66
N PHE A 28 -56.21 64.05 49.24
CA PHE A 28 -57.18 63.04 49.71
C PHE A 28 -56.60 61.61 49.72
N SER A 29 -56.62 61.00 50.90
CA SER A 29 -56.52 59.56 51.21
C SER A 29 -55.33 58.77 50.64
N GLY A 30 -54.24 58.70 51.42
CA GLY A 30 -53.05 57.88 51.17
C GLY A 30 -53.28 56.36 51.04
N HIS A 31 -54.49 55.86 51.27
CA HIS A 31 -54.82 54.44 51.12
C HIS A 31 -55.11 54.03 49.67
N LEU A 32 -55.64 54.93 48.82
CA LEU A 32 -55.92 54.61 47.41
C LEU A 32 -54.68 54.70 46.50
N GLU A 33 -53.74 55.59 46.82
CA GLU A 33 -52.46 55.70 46.10
C GLU A 33 -51.57 54.48 46.31
N LEU A 34 -51.47 53.98 47.54
CA LEU A 34 -50.72 52.75 47.83
C LEU A 34 -51.28 51.53 47.08
N ILE A 35 -52.61 51.42 46.99
CA ILE A 35 -53.28 50.35 46.25
C ILE A 35 -53.02 50.48 44.74
N ARG A 36 -52.99 51.70 44.19
CA ARG A 36 -52.66 51.95 42.78
C ARG A 36 -51.20 51.63 42.47
N LEU A 37 -50.26 52.04 43.33
CA LEU A 37 -48.83 51.71 43.22
C LEU A 37 -48.57 50.20 43.37
N LEU A 38 -49.19 49.53 44.35
CA LEU A 38 -49.11 48.07 44.51
C LEU A 38 -49.66 47.36 43.28
N ARG A 39 -50.84 47.75 42.77
CA ARG A 39 -51.40 47.17 41.54
C ARG A 39 -50.52 47.42 40.32
N PHE A 40 -49.89 48.60 40.22
CA PHE A 40 -48.97 48.92 39.13
C PHE A 40 -47.68 48.09 39.21
N VAL A 41 -47.05 48.00 40.38
CA VAL A 41 -45.85 47.17 40.62
C VAL A 41 -46.16 45.68 40.40
N GLN A 42 -47.32 45.21 40.85
CA GLN A 42 -47.75 43.81 40.70
C GLN A 42 -48.15 43.48 39.25
N CYS A 43 -48.66 44.45 38.48
CA CYS A 43 -48.91 44.33 37.04
C CYS A 43 -47.62 44.36 36.22
N CYS A 44 -46.69 45.27 36.53
CA CYS A 44 -45.36 45.33 35.92
C CYS A 44 -44.53 44.07 36.24
N SER A 45 -44.59 43.57 37.48
CA SER A 45 -43.95 42.31 37.88
C SER A 45 -44.55 41.11 37.14
N ARG A 46 -45.89 41.02 36.99
CA ARG A 46 -46.54 40.02 36.13
C ARG A 46 -46.16 40.15 34.66
N ARG A 47 -46.00 41.37 34.14
CA ARG A 47 -45.67 41.62 32.73
C ARG A 47 -44.20 41.33 32.40
N LEU A 48 -43.27 41.59 33.33
CA LEU A 48 -41.87 41.16 33.25
C LEU A 48 -41.73 39.62 33.36
N LEU A 49 -42.48 38.98 34.26
CA LEU A 49 -42.47 37.52 34.44
C LEU A 49 -43.20 36.76 33.31
N ALA A 50 -44.04 37.42 32.50
CA ALA A 50 -44.85 36.79 31.44
C ALA A 50 -44.19 36.72 30.05
N GLN A 51 -42.95 37.19 29.86
CA GLN A 51 -42.27 37.16 28.55
C GLN A 51 -40.93 36.37 28.42
N PRO A 52 -40.41 35.60 29.40
CA PRO A 52 -39.15 34.87 29.20
C PRO A 52 -39.27 33.73 28.18
N HIS A 53 -40.43 33.06 28.13
CA HIS A 53 -40.68 31.94 27.21
C HIS A 53 -40.69 32.37 25.72
N LYS A 54 -41.13 33.60 25.42
CA LYS A 54 -41.14 34.11 24.03
C LYS A 54 -39.74 34.51 23.54
N VAL A 55 -38.90 35.04 24.44
CA VAL A 55 -37.50 35.34 24.12
C VAL A 55 -36.74 34.04 23.89
N SER A 56 -36.89 33.05 24.77
CA SER A 56 -36.29 31.71 24.62
C SER A 56 -36.70 31.03 23.30
N GLN A 57 -37.98 31.08 22.93
CA GLN A 57 -38.46 30.49 21.68
C GLN A 57 -37.91 31.20 20.43
N ARG A 58 -37.72 32.53 20.48
CA ARG A 58 -37.09 33.29 19.40
C ARG A 58 -35.60 33.00 19.27
N VAL A 59 -34.89 32.85 20.39
CA VAL A 59 -33.48 32.43 20.40
C VAL A 59 -33.34 31.03 19.82
N ALA A 60 -34.16 30.08 20.25
CA ALA A 60 -34.13 28.70 19.71
C ALA A 60 -34.41 28.64 18.20
N LEU A 61 -35.36 29.44 17.69
CA LEU A 61 -35.61 29.52 16.24
C LEU A 61 -34.45 30.16 15.48
N TRP A 62 -33.81 31.18 16.07
CA TRP A 62 -32.63 31.82 15.49
C TRP A 62 -31.44 30.85 15.48
N GLU A 63 -31.16 30.17 16.59
CA GLU A 63 -30.11 29.14 16.70
C GLU A 63 -30.35 28.01 15.68
N LYS A 64 -31.59 27.52 15.57
CA LYS A 64 -31.95 26.50 14.58
C LYS A 64 -31.66 26.96 13.15
N ARG A 65 -32.09 28.17 12.77
CA ARG A 65 -31.84 28.73 11.44
C ARG A 65 -30.34 28.88 11.16
N LEU A 66 -29.58 29.36 12.14
CA LEU A 66 -28.15 29.58 12.02
C LEU A 66 -27.38 28.25 11.89
N MET A 67 -27.83 27.21 12.59
CA MET A 67 -27.30 25.85 12.47
C MET A 67 -27.68 25.21 11.13
N GLU A 68 -28.91 25.39 10.64
CA GLU A 68 -29.34 24.92 9.32
C GLU A 68 -28.54 25.58 8.18
N GLU A 69 -28.26 26.88 8.29
CA GLU A 69 -27.46 27.62 7.32
C GLU A 69 -26.00 27.13 7.32
N ARG A 70 -25.36 27.04 8.49
CA ARG A 70 -24.01 26.48 8.62
C ARG A 70 -23.90 25.05 8.13
N THR A 71 -24.85 24.19 8.49
CA THR A 71 -24.84 22.78 8.05
C THR A 71 -25.06 22.66 6.54
N SER A 72 -25.92 23.50 5.95
CA SER A 72 -26.12 23.59 4.50
C SER A 72 -24.84 24.04 3.77
N GLU A 73 -24.14 25.05 4.30
CA GLU A 73 -22.86 25.52 3.73
C GLU A 73 -21.77 24.45 3.80
N ILE A 74 -21.64 23.77 4.94
CA ILE A 74 -20.70 22.67 5.13
C ILE A 74 -21.02 21.55 4.14
N TYR A 75 -22.29 21.18 4.01
CA TYR A 75 -22.72 20.14 3.08
C TYR A 75 -22.40 20.49 1.63
N LYS A 76 -22.68 21.73 1.20
CA LYS A 76 -22.35 22.21 -0.16
C LYS A 76 -20.84 22.18 -0.43
N LYS A 77 -20.02 22.59 0.54
CA LYS A 77 -18.54 22.51 0.42
C LYS A 77 -18.06 21.07 0.29
N ILE A 78 -18.59 20.16 1.09
CA ILE A 78 -18.23 18.73 1.03
C ILE A 78 -18.65 18.14 -0.34
N GLN A 79 -19.85 18.45 -0.82
CA GLN A 79 -20.33 17.99 -2.13
C GLN A 79 -19.44 18.49 -3.27
N LYS A 80 -19.06 19.78 -3.25
CA LYS A 80 -18.13 20.35 -4.23
C LYS A 80 -16.76 19.67 -4.19
N GLN A 81 -16.18 19.50 -3.00
CA GLN A 81 -14.90 18.80 -2.85
C GLN A 81 -14.94 17.37 -3.38
N LYS A 82 -16.03 16.64 -3.14
CA LYS A 82 -16.21 15.29 -3.70
C LYS A 82 -16.22 15.32 -5.23
N GLN A 83 -16.91 16.30 -5.82
CA GLN A 83 -17.00 16.43 -7.26
C GLN A 83 -15.66 16.81 -7.90
N ASP A 84 -14.92 17.73 -7.27
CA ASP A 84 -13.57 18.12 -7.71
C ASP A 84 -12.60 16.94 -7.62
N ALA A 85 -12.66 16.15 -6.53
CA ALA A 85 -11.82 14.96 -6.35
C ALA A 85 -12.12 13.86 -7.39
N VAL A 86 -13.39 13.65 -7.74
CA VAL A 86 -13.77 12.69 -8.80
C VAL A 86 -13.22 13.13 -10.14
N LYS A 87 -13.34 14.43 -10.47
CA LYS A 87 -12.81 14.98 -11.72
C LYS A 87 -11.28 14.87 -11.79
N GLU A 88 -10.58 15.17 -10.70
CA GLU A 88 -9.13 15.02 -10.63
C GLU A 88 -8.69 13.56 -10.81
N ALA A 89 -9.42 12.61 -10.22
CA ALA A 89 -9.17 11.18 -10.38
C ALA A 89 -9.38 10.73 -11.84
N GLU A 90 -10.44 11.19 -12.50
CA GLU A 90 -10.71 10.91 -13.92
C GLU A 90 -9.63 11.51 -14.83
N GLU A 91 -9.17 12.74 -14.56
CA GLU A 91 -8.05 13.35 -15.28
C GLU A 91 -6.73 12.58 -15.08
N ALA A 92 -6.47 12.08 -13.87
CA ALA A 92 -5.30 11.26 -13.58
C ALA A 92 -5.35 9.91 -14.30
N GLU A 93 -6.51 9.26 -14.32
CA GLU A 93 -6.74 8.01 -15.06
C GLU A 93 -6.54 8.22 -16.57
N ASN A 94 -7.11 9.28 -17.13
CA ASN A 94 -6.94 9.62 -18.54
C ASN A 94 -5.46 9.88 -18.90
N LYS A 95 -4.70 10.57 -18.04
CA LYS A 95 -3.24 10.76 -18.23
C LYS A 95 -2.50 9.43 -18.18
N GLN A 96 -2.85 8.55 -17.25
CA GLN A 96 -2.25 7.23 -17.14
C GLN A 96 -2.56 6.36 -18.36
N GLU A 97 -3.79 6.40 -18.87
CA GLU A 97 -4.19 5.69 -20.08
C GLU A 97 -3.42 6.20 -21.31
N GLN A 98 -3.23 7.51 -21.44
CA GLN A 98 -2.43 8.08 -22.53
C GLN A 98 -0.97 7.60 -22.49
N LEU A 99 -0.34 7.60 -21.30
CA LEU A 99 1.02 7.08 -21.13
C LEU A 99 1.10 5.60 -21.48
N TRP A 100 0.10 4.81 -21.05
CA TRP A 100 0.01 3.40 -21.38
C TRP A 100 -0.10 3.17 -22.90
N ARG A 101 -0.99 3.88 -23.58
CA ARG A 101 -1.16 3.81 -25.04
C ARG A 101 0.14 4.16 -25.77
N GLU A 102 0.88 5.15 -25.30
CA GLU A 102 2.16 5.51 -25.92
C GLU A 102 3.23 4.44 -25.68
N GLN A 103 3.30 3.85 -24.49
CA GLN A 103 4.19 2.72 -24.24
C GLN A 103 3.85 1.51 -25.10
N GLU A 104 2.57 1.19 -25.24
CA GLU A 104 2.09 0.09 -26.08
C GLU A 104 2.46 0.33 -27.56
N ARG A 105 2.28 1.55 -28.07
CA ARG A 105 2.72 1.93 -29.41
C ARG A 105 4.22 1.73 -29.60
N LYS A 106 5.04 2.21 -28.66
CA LYS A 106 6.51 2.03 -28.71
C LYS A 106 6.91 0.55 -28.65
N ALA A 107 6.24 -0.24 -27.82
CA ALA A 107 6.46 -1.68 -27.73
C ALA A 107 6.14 -2.39 -29.06
N LYS A 108 5.01 -2.04 -29.68
CA LYS A 108 4.61 -2.57 -30.99
C LYS A 108 5.57 -2.18 -32.11
N GLU A 109 6.08 -0.95 -32.09
CA GLU A 109 7.12 -0.50 -33.02
C GLU A 109 8.43 -1.28 -32.84
N ALA A 110 8.87 -1.47 -31.60
CA ALA A 110 10.06 -2.27 -31.29
C ALA A 110 9.90 -3.74 -31.73
N GLU A 111 8.74 -4.35 -31.51
CA GLU A 111 8.46 -5.71 -31.96
C GLU A 111 8.49 -5.81 -33.50
N SER A 112 7.92 -4.83 -34.20
CA SER A 112 7.98 -4.75 -35.67
C SER A 112 9.41 -4.63 -36.17
N GLN A 113 10.22 -3.76 -35.56
CA GLN A 113 11.64 -3.62 -35.89
C GLN A 113 12.42 -4.91 -35.66
N MET A 114 12.20 -5.58 -34.53
CA MET A 114 12.80 -6.88 -34.26
C MET A 114 12.41 -7.94 -35.31
N ARG A 115 11.14 -7.94 -35.72
CA ARG A 115 10.64 -8.86 -36.77
C ARG A 115 11.28 -8.58 -38.12
N GLU A 116 11.45 -7.32 -38.48
CA GLU A 116 12.15 -6.88 -39.70
C GLU A 116 13.61 -7.34 -39.71
N ILE A 117 14.35 -7.09 -38.62
CA ILE A 117 15.74 -7.53 -38.47
C ILE A 117 15.84 -9.05 -38.64
N ALA A 118 14.95 -9.79 -37.97
CA ALA A 118 14.92 -11.25 -38.08
C ALA A 118 14.61 -11.73 -39.51
N ARG A 119 13.75 -11.03 -40.26
CA ARG A 119 13.46 -11.36 -41.67
C ARG A 119 14.69 -11.13 -42.55
N ARG A 120 15.33 -9.97 -42.43
CA ARG A 120 16.55 -9.65 -43.20
C ARG A 120 17.65 -10.67 -42.96
N ALA A 121 17.90 -11.02 -41.70
CA ALA A 121 18.89 -12.04 -41.35
C ALA A 121 18.60 -13.40 -42.03
N ARG A 122 17.32 -13.78 -42.13
CA ARG A 122 16.91 -15.02 -42.83
C ARG A 122 17.06 -14.94 -44.35
N GLU A 123 16.76 -13.79 -44.94
CA GLU A 123 16.91 -13.57 -46.39
C GLU A 123 18.39 -13.51 -46.80
N GLU A 124 19.23 -12.86 -45.99
CA GLU A 124 20.68 -12.85 -46.17
C GLU A 124 21.25 -14.26 -46.10
N HIS A 125 20.87 -15.05 -45.08
CA HIS A 125 21.26 -16.46 -44.99
C HIS A 125 20.78 -17.30 -46.18
N ARG A 126 19.58 -17.01 -46.70
CA ARG A 126 19.07 -17.68 -47.92
C ARG A 126 19.89 -17.32 -49.15
N ARG A 127 20.28 -16.05 -49.31
CA ARG A 127 21.12 -15.58 -50.41
C ARG A 127 22.52 -16.19 -50.35
N SER A 128 23.14 -16.26 -49.17
CA SER A 128 24.46 -16.90 -49.02
C SER A 128 24.44 -18.40 -49.34
N MET A 129 23.29 -19.06 -49.19
CA MET A 129 23.10 -20.47 -49.56
C MET A 129 22.80 -20.69 -51.05
N GLN A 130 22.57 -19.63 -51.84
CA GLN A 130 22.26 -19.68 -53.27
C GLN A 130 23.44 -19.28 -54.18
N GLU A 131 24.57 -18.82 -53.63
CA GLU A 131 25.82 -18.63 -54.39
C GLU A 131 26.40 -20.00 -54.81
N PRO A 132 26.51 -20.30 -56.11
CA PRO A 132 27.12 -21.53 -56.57
C PRO A 132 28.63 -21.32 -56.79
N ASP A 133 29.47 -21.79 -55.85
CA ASP A 133 30.90 -21.96 -56.12
C ASP A 133 31.27 -23.44 -56.13
N LEU A 134 31.98 -23.81 -57.20
CA LEU A 134 32.42 -25.15 -57.50
C LEU A 134 33.59 -25.50 -56.58
N LEU A 135 33.61 -26.74 -56.07
CA LEU A 135 34.70 -27.36 -55.29
C LEU A 135 34.75 -27.02 -53.80
N THR A 136 33.84 -27.57 -52.98
CA THR A 136 34.19 -27.98 -51.60
C THR A 136 33.30 -29.14 -51.13
N VAL A 137 33.96 -30.23 -50.71
CA VAL A 137 33.42 -31.44 -50.09
C VAL A 137 32.68 -31.09 -48.79
N PRO A 138 31.52 -31.68 -48.46
CA PRO A 138 30.78 -31.31 -47.26
C PRO A 138 31.45 -31.91 -46.01
N GLN A 139 32.01 -31.05 -45.15
CA GLN A 139 32.30 -31.43 -43.76
C GLN A 139 30.99 -31.39 -42.96
N PRO A 140 30.67 -32.42 -42.15
CA PRO A 140 29.66 -32.27 -41.12
C PRO A 140 30.25 -31.33 -40.06
N HIS A 141 29.41 -30.51 -39.43
CA HIS A 141 29.77 -29.48 -38.44
C HIS A 141 29.99 -28.08 -39.02
N ASN A 142 28.89 -27.41 -39.38
CA ASN A 142 28.71 -25.98 -39.13
C ASN A 142 27.21 -25.63 -39.30
N TYR A 143 26.39 -26.13 -38.38
CA TYR A 143 25.11 -25.48 -38.12
C TYR A 143 25.43 -24.19 -37.33
N PRO A 144 24.96 -23.01 -37.78
CA PRO A 144 25.05 -21.80 -36.96
C PRO A 144 24.37 -22.07 -35.61
N PRO A 145 24.87 -21.51 -34.50
CA PRO A 145 24.31 -21.77 -33.19
C PRO A 145 22.81 -21.47 -33.21
N LEU A 146 21.99 -22.46 -32.81
CA LEU A 146 20.57 -22.24 -32.59
C LEU A 146 20.41 -21.03 -31.66
N PRO A 147 19.51 -20.08 -31.96
CA PRO A 147 19.27 -18.96 -31.07
C PRO A 147 18.94 -19.52 -29.67
N PRO A 148 19.50 -18.93 -28.59
CA PRO A 148 19.23 -19.41 -27.25
C PRO A 148 17.72 -19.48 -27.06
N LYS A 149 17.23 -20.64 -26.60
CA LYS A 149 15.84 -20.79 -26.19
C LYS A 149 15.54 -19.62 -25.25
N LYS A 150 14.57 -18.78 -25.62
CA LYS A 150 14.03 -17.75 -24.74
C LYS A 150 13.29 -18.47 -23.62
N ASP A 151 14.03 -18.97 -22.64
CA ASP A 151 13.47 -19.21 -21.31
C ASP A 151 13.02 -17.84 -20.79
N LEU A 152 11.78 -17.81 -20.34
CA LEU A 152 11.05 -16.64 -19.87
C LEU A 152 11.94 -15.72 -19.01
N GLY A 153 12.37 -14.58 -19.56
CA GLY A 153 12.64 -13.33 -18.84
C GLY A 153 13.68 -13.31 -17.73
N MET A 154 14.53 -14.32 -17.52
CA MET A 154 15.61 -14.24 -16.53
C MET A 154 16.90 -14.78 -17.13
N ALA A 155 17.86 -13.89 -17.35
CA ALA A 155 19.21 -14.29 -17.73
C ALA A 155 19.74 -15.27 -16.67
N LYS A 156 19.96 -16.53 -17.06
CA LYS A 156 20.56 -17.52 -16.16
C LYS A 156 21.89 -16.96 -15.63
N PRO A 157 22.19 -17.12 -14.34
CA PRO A 157 23.50 -16.74 -13.82
C PRO A 157 24.63 -17.41 -14.63
N PRO A 158 25.65 -16.65 -15.08
CA PRO A 158 26.65 -17.16 -16.01
C PRO A 158 27.62 -18.16 -15.35
N SER A 159 27.83 -18.07 -14.03
CA SER A 159 28.68 -18.99 -13.29
C SER A 159 28.30 -19.06 -11.81
N LYS A 160 28.88 -20.02 -11.09
CA LYS A 160 28.72 -20.19 -9.64
C LYS A 160 29.24 -18.98 -8.87
N GLU A 161 30.34 -18.39 -9.35
CA GLU A 161 30.98 -17.20 -8.80
C GLU A 161 30.07 -15.98 -8.92
N ALA A 162 29.38 -15.83 -10.05
CA ALA A 162 28.43 -14.74 -10.25
C ALA A 162 27.24 -14.81 -9.28
N ILE A 163 26.76 -16.02 -8.97
CA ILE A 163 25.71 -16.24 -7.96
C ILE A 163 26.20 -15.86 -6.57
N VAL A 164 27.42 -16.26 -6.23
CA VAL A 164 28.05 -15.92 -4.94
C VAL A 164 28.18 -14.40 -4.80
N GLU A 165 28.61 -13.71 -5.86
CA GLU A 165 28.79 -12.26 -5.84
C GLU A 165 27.46 -11.51 -5.73
N TRP A 166 26.44 -11.97 -6.45
CA TRP A 166 25.06 -11.48 -6.29
C TRP A 166 24.55 -11.67 -4.86
N PHE A 167 24.81 -12.83 -4.26
CA PHE A 167 24.40 -13.10 -2.89
C PHE A 167 25.09 -12.14 -1.91
N ARG A 168 26.41 -11.95 -2.03
CA ARG A 168 27.17 -11.05 -1.16
C ARG A 168 26.74 -9.60 -1.29
N SER A 169 26.61 -9.10 -2.52
CA SER A 169 26.29 -7.70 -2.78
C SER A 169 24.85 -7.32 -2.40
N SER A 170 23.88 -8.19 -2.72
CA SER A 170 22.46 -7.84 -2.67
C SER A 170 21.69 -8.54 -1.55
N GLN A 171 22.04 -9.78 -1.22
CA GLN A 171 21.21 -10.63 -0.36
C GLN A 171 21.65 -10.62 1.10
N VAL A 172 22.95 -10.42 1.38
CA VAL A 172 23.48 -10.26 2.75
C VAL A 172 22.84 -9.06 3.46
N ASN A 173 22.76 -7.90 2.79
CA ASN A 173 22.13 -6.70 3.35
C ASN A 173 20.62 -6.90 3.60
N LYS A 174 19.97 -7.74 2.79
CA LYS A 174 18.56 -8.12 2.95
C LYS A 174 18.33 -9.22 3.99
N LYS A 175 19.38 -9.64 4.71
CA LYS A 175 19.33 -10.69 5.73
C LYS A 175 18.75 -12.00 5.19
N ALA A 176 18.95 -12.28 3.90
CA ALA A 176 18.42 -13.48 3.29
C ALA A 176 19.08 -14.73 3.90
N GLY A 177 18.27 -15.64 4.43
CA GLY A 177 18.76 -16.84 5.12
C GLY A 177 19.09 -16.62 6.60
N LEU A 178 18.79 -15.45 7.18
CA LEU A 178 18.77 -15.24 8.62
C LEU A 178 17.36 -15.48 9.17
N ASP A 179 17.30 -15.97 10.41
CA ASP A 179 16.06 -15.97 11.17
C ASP A 179 15.76 -14.56 11.68
N VAL A 180 14.49 -14.16 11.61
CA VAL A 180 14.03 -12.81 11.96
C VAL A 180 14.24 -12.53 13.45
N ASN A 181 14.12 -13.56 14.30
CA ASN A 181 14.17 -13.42 15.74
C ASN A 181 15.61 -13.46 16.29
N SER A 182 16.41 -14.43 15.86
CA SER A 182 17.76 -14.63 16.38
C SER A 182 18.84 -13.85 15.63
N ASN A 183 18.51 -13.30 14.45
CA ASN A 183 19.47 -12.68 13.52
C ASN A 183 20.68 -13.60 13.22
N SER A 184 20.48 -14.91 13.39
CA SER A 184 21.43 -15.98 13.12
C SER A 184 20.99 -16.75 11.88
N VAL A 185 21.90 -17.52 11.28
CA VAL A 185 21.59 -18.25 10.06
C VAL A 185 20.46 -19.24 10.31
N ALA A 186 19.34 -19.02 9.63
CA ALA A 186 18.11 -19.78 9.82
C ALA A 186 18.37 -21.29 9.62
N PRO A 187 17.75 -22.18 10.41
CA PRO A 187 18.03 -23.62 10.36
C PRO A 187 17.71 -24.25 9.00
N TRP A 188 16.74 -23.69 8.27
CA TRP A 188 16.32 -24.13 6.94
C TRP A 188 17.21 -23.64 5.80
N PHE A 189 18.17 -22.73 6.02
CA PHE A 189 18.99 -22.16 4.94
C PHE A 189 20.28 -22.95 4.72
N HIS A 190 20.52 -23.51 3.54
CA HIS A 190 21.70 -24.36 3.28
C HIS A 190 22.75 -23.71 2.37
N GLY A 191 22.52 -22.47 1.92
CA GLY A 191 23.42 -21.79 1.00
C GLY A 191 23.42 -22.44 -0.38
N LEU A 192 24.61 -22.52 -1.01
CA LEU A 192 24.76 -23.00 -2.38
C LEU A 192 25.04 -24.50 -2.41
N ILE A 193 23.98 -25.29 -2.27
CA ILE A 193 23.97 -26.74 -2.47
C ILE A 193 23.23 -27.08 -3.77
N THR A 194 23.64 -28.17 -4.40
CA THR A 194 23.01 -28.70 -5.60
C THR A 194 21.63 -29.30 -5.28
N ARG A 195 20.84 -29.51 -6.33
CA ARG A 195 19.56 -30.21 -6.22
C ARG A 195 19.72 -31.61 -5.61
N GLN A 196 20.75 -32.35 -6.03
CA GLN A 196 20.99 -33.73 -5.59
C GLN A 196 21.39 -33.80 -4.12
N GLU A 197 22.24 -32.87 -3.66
CA GLU A 197 22.60 -32.77 -2.24
C GLU A 197 21.38 -32.47 -1.37
N ALA A 198 20.50 -31.58 -1.82
CA ALA A 198 19.26 -31.28 -1.11
C ALA A 198 18.32 -32.50 -1.01
N GLU A 199 18.20 -33.26 -2.11
CA GLU A 199 17.41 -34.50 -2.13
C GLU A 199 17.97 -35.55 -1.18
N SER A 200 19.30 -35.72 -1.14
CA SER A 200 19.97 -36.64 -0.21
C SER A 200 19.76 -36.26 1.26
N LEU A 201 19.83 -34.96 1.59
CA LEU A 201 19.59 -34.46 2.95
C LEU A 201 18.13 -34.67 3.40
N LEU A 202 17.18 -34.55 2.49
CA LEU A 202 15.75 -34.71 2.77
C LEU A 202 15.29 -36.18 2.72
N GLN A 203 16.09 -37.09 2.18
CA GLN A 203 15.72 -38.49 2.00
C GLN A 203 15.42 -39.19 3.33
N SER A 204 16.22 -38.90 4.36
CA SER A 204 16.06 -39.47 5.71
C SER A 204 15.17 -38.64 6.63
N GLN A 205 14.55 -37.57 6.12
CA GLN A 205 13.71 -36.66 6.89
C GLN A 205 12.23 -37.03 6.76
N PRO A 206 11.39 -36.70 7.75
CA PRO A 206 9.96 -36.93 7.66
C PRO A 206 9.31 -36.09 6.54
N VAL A 207 8.16 -36.54 6.06
CA VAL A 207 7.31 -35.77 5.12
C VAL A 207 6.97 -34.41 5.74
N GLY A 208 6.99 -33.36 4.92
CA GLY A 208 6.83 -31.98 5.37
C GLY A 208 8.14 -31.27 5.74
N SER A 209 9.26 -31.98 5.72
CA SER A 209 10.58 -31.37 5.89
C SER A 209 11.00 -30.59 4.65
N PHE A 210 11.65 -29.45 4.85
CA PHE A 210 12.09 -28.59 3.76
C PHE A 210 13.46 -27.94 4.04
N LEU A 211 14.10 -27.48 2.98
CA LEU A 211 15.26 -26.60 3.07
C LEU A 211 15.25 -25.58 1.93
N VAL A 212 15.94 -24.47 2.14
CA VAL A 212 16.15 -23.42 1.15
C VAL A 212 17.61 -23.43 0.71
N ARG A 213 17.83 -23.44 -0.60
CA ARG A 213 19.14 -23.35 -1.23
C ARG A 213 19.18 -22.20 -2.23
N VAL A 214 20.38 -21.67 -2.46
CA VAL A 214 20.61 -20.71 -3.55
C VAL A 214 20.51 -21.44 -4.87
N SER A 215 19.80 -20.89 -5.85
CA SER A 215 19.54 -21.56 -7.13
C SER A 215 20.67 -21.29 -8.13
N GLU A 216 21.09 -22.33 -8.85
CA GLU A 216 22.05 -22.20 -9.95
C GLU A 216 21.38 -21.89 -11.30
N ARG A 217 20.05 -21.85 -11.34
CA ARG A 217 19.28 -21.68 -12.57
C ARG A 217 18.71 -20.27 -12.75
N ILE A 218 18.55 -19.53 -11.66
CA ILE A 218 17.92 -18.21 -11.62
C ILE A 218 18.62 -17.33 -10.60
N TRP A 219 18.45 -16.01 -10.69
CA TRP A 219 18.86 -15.06 -9.66
C TRP A 219 17.92 -15.12 -8.45
N GLY A 220 18.10 -16.15 -7.63
CA GLY A 220 17.17 -16.43 -6.55
C GLY A 220 17.47 -17.73 -5.81
N TYR A 221 16.40 -18.34 -5.29
CA TYR A 221 16.48 -19.49 -4.39
C TYR A 221 15.65 -20.65 -4.91
N ALA A 222 15.81 -21.80 -4.28
CA ALA A 222 14.94 -22.94 -4.45
C ALA A 222 14.60 -23.53 -3.08
N ILE A 223 13.32 -23.79 -2.85
CA ILE A 223 12.87 -24.64 -1.75
C ILE A 223 12.86 -26.08 -2.24
N SER A 224 13.56 -26.95 -1.52
CA SER A 224 13.45 -28.40 -1.69
C SER A 224 12.57 -28.94 -0.56
N TYR A 225 11.54 -29.70 -0.91
CA TYR A 225 10.48 -30.15 -0.01
C TYR A 225 10.31 -31.67 -0.08
N LYS A 226 10.34 -32.33 1.08
CA LYS A 226 10.09 -33.77 1.21
C LYS A 226 8.59 -34.03 1.19
N ASP A 227 8.11 -34.53 0.07
CA ASP A 227 6.76 -35.06 -0.07
C ASP A 227 6.75 -36.58 0.18
N VAL A 228 5.55 -37.18 0.19
CA VAL A 228 5.34 -38.62 0.38
C VAL A 228 6.12 -39.44 -0.65
N ASP A 229 5.91 -39.13 -1.93
CA ASP A 229 6.46 -39.95 -3.02
C ASP A 229 7.79 -39.44 -3.56
N ARG A 230 8.05 -38.13 -3.46
CA ARG A 230 9.20 -37.48 -4.10
C ARG A 230 9.68 -36.23 -3.40
N CYS A 231 10.84 -35.72 -3.82
CA CYS A 231 11.27 -34.38 -3.45
C CYS A 231 10.73 -33.36 -4.46
N LYS A 232 9.98 -32.36 -3.99
CA LYS A 232 9.45 -31.25 -4.80
C LYS A 232 10.40 -30.06 -4.71
N HIS A 233 10.54 -29.31 -5.81
CA HIS A 233 11.44 -28.15 -5.89
C HIS A 233 10.68 -26.92 -6.38
N TYR A 234 10.70 -25.85 -5.59
CA TYR A 234 10.02 -24.60 -5.92
C TYR A 234 11.04 -23.49 -6.08
N LEU A 235 11.06 -22.88 -7.26
CA LEU A 235 11.98 -21.78 -7.55
C LEU A 235 11.42 -20.46 -7.01
N ILE A 236 12.27 -19.67 -6.38
CA ILE A 236 11.96 -18.35 -5.84
C ILE A 236 12.79 -17.33 -6.62
N ASP A 237 12.12 -16.41 -7.30
CA ASP A 237 12.77 -15.26 -7.93
C ASP A 237 13.10 -14.20 -6.88
N ALA A 238 14.31 -13.64 -6.97
CA ALA A 238 14.77 -12.53 -6.15
C ALA A 238 15.45 -11.42 -6.99
N SER A 239 15.29 -11.47 -8.31
CA SER A 239 15.88 -10.52 -9.26
C SER A 239 15.28 -9.11 -9.13
N ASN A 240 13.97 -9.03 -8.90
CA ASN A 240 13.20 -7.77 -8.81
C ASN A 240 13.19 -7.16 -7.40
N GLY A 241 14.06 -7.65 -6.50
CA GLY A 241 14.23 -7.12 -5.16
C GLY A 241 13.20 -7.57 -4.11
N HIS A 242 12.14 -8.26 -4.52
CA HIS A 242 11.20 -9.00 -3.67
C HIS A 242 11.36 -10.51 -3.91
N TYR A 243 10.76 -11.32 -3.04
CA TYR A 243 10.84 -12.79 -3.10
C TYR A 243 9.47 -13.36 -3.48
N GLN A 244 9.40 -14.12 -4.57
CA GLN A 244 8.16 -14.77 -5.00
C GLN A 244 8.43 -16.11 -5.67
N PHE A 245 7.46 -17.02 -5.64
CA PHE A 245 7.57 -18.26 -6.41
C PHE A 245 7.45 -18.01 -7.91
N LEU A 246 8.25 -18.74 -8.69
CA LEU A 246 8.15 -18.78 -10.14
C LEU A 246 6.99 -19.70 -10.54
N GLY A 247 6.01 -19.15 -11.24
CA GLY A 247 4.81 -19.85 -11.71
C GLY A 247 3.59 -19.57 -10.84
N THR A 248 3.18 -20.56 -10.02
CA THR A 248 1.96 -20.49 -9.20
C THR A 248 2.16 -19.72 -7.91
N ASN A 249 1.12 -19.00 -7.43
CA ASN A 249 1.13 -18.20 -6.20
C ASN A 249 2.19 -17.07 -6.20
N GLN A 250 1.97 -16.06 -7.05
CA GLN A 250 2.83 -14.86 -7.23
C GLN A 250 2.73 -13.85 -6.07
N ILE A 251 2.57 -14.34 -4.84
CA ILE A 251 2.56 -13.47 -3.67
C ILE A 251 4.00 -13.08 -3.40
N SER A 252 4.27 -11.78 -3.47
CA SER A 252 5.59 -11.22 -3.23
C SER A 252 5.81 -10.92 -1.75
N HIS A 253 7.02 -11.21 -1.29
CA HIS A 253 7.45 -10.99 0.08
C HIS A 253 8.68 -10.07 0.11
N ASN A 254 8.80 -9.27 1.17
CA ASN A 254 9.91 -8.34 1.34
C ASN A 254 11.20 -9.04 1.76
N THR A 255 11.09 -10.11 2.54
CA THR A 255 12.23 -10.94 2.95
C THR A 255 12.01 -12.41 2.63
N LEU A 256 13.10 -13.15 2.45
CA LEU A 256 13.04 -14.60 2.26
C LEU A 256 12.47 -15.32 3.49
N GLY A 257 12.73 -14.79 4.69
CA GLY A 257 12.18 -15.32 5.94
C GLY A 257 10.66 -15.18 6.01
N ASP A 258 10.12 -14.05 5.57
CA ASP A 258 8.66 -13.82 5.51
C ASP A 258 7.98 -14.82 4.58
N LEU A 259 8.58 -15.09 3.40
CA LEU A 259 8.07 -16.08 2.46
C LEU A 259 7.99 -17.47 3.11
N VAL A 260 9.07 -17.89 3.78
CA VAL A 260 9.11 -19.20 4.46
C VAL A 260 8.09 -19.28 5.59
N SER A 261 8.01 -18.24 6.43
CA SER A 261 7.09 -18.17 7.56
C SER A 261 5.63 -18.20 7.11
N TYR A 262 5.28 -17.41 6.09
CA TYR A 262 3.95 -17.36 5.52
C TYR A 262 3.49 -18.71 4.97
N HIS A 263 4.40 -19.42 4.27
CA HIS A 263 4.12 -20.75 3.74
C HIS A 263 4.23 -21.88 4.78
N GLY A 264 4.56 -21.56 6.04
CA GLY A 264 4.40 -22.49 7.17
C GLY A 264 2.93 -22.75 7.53
N ALA A 265 2.05 -21.78 7.29
CA ALA A 265 0.61 -21.88 7.55
C ALA A 265 -0.23 -21.95 6.26
N ARG A 266 0.34 -21.58 5.11
CA ARG A 266 -0.39 -21.51 3.83
C ARG A 266 0.30 -22.36 2.75
N PRO A 267 -0.44 -23.22 2.04
CA PRO A 267 0.17 -24.16 1.11
C PRO A 267 0.84 -23.43 -0.07
N ILE A 268 1.97 -23.96 -0.54
CA ILE A 268 2.68 -23.43 -1.72
C ILE A 268 1.84 -23.59 -2.97
N THR A 269 1.18 -24.73 -3.14
CA THR A 269 0.24 -24.96 -4.24
C THR A 269 -1.13 -25.35 -3.69
N ALA A 270 -2.21 -24.81 -4.28
CA ALA A 270 -3.57 -25.09 -3.81
C ALA A 270 -3.96 -26.57 -3.90
N VAL A 271 -3.43 -27.29 -4.91
CA VAL A 271 -3.71 -28.71 -5.15
C VAL A 271 -2.82 -29.61 -4.29
N GLY A 272 -1.55 -29.24 -4.11
CA GLY A 272 -0.56 -30.09 -3.45
C GLY A 272 -0.47 -29.93 -1.93
N GLY A 273 -0.99 -28.84 -1.37
CA GLY A 273 -1.12 -28.68 0.08
C GLY A 273 0.20 -28.55 0.84
N GLU A 274 1.31 -28.24 0.17
CA GLU A 274 2.65 -28.30 0.77
C GLU A 274 2.88 -27.13 1.74
N LEU A 275 3.05 -27.46 3.02
CA LEU A 275 3.33 -26.50 4.11
C LEU A 275 4.78 -26.59 4.56
N LEU A 276 5.44 -25.45 4.71
CA LEU A 276 6.83 -25.32 5.20
C LEU A 276 6.89 -25.40 6.72
N GLY A 277 6.45 -26.54 7.27
CA GLY A 277 6.34 -26.72 8.72
C GLY A 277 7.65 -27.15 9.41
N ARG A 278 8.48 -27.96 8.77
CA ARG A 278 9.67 -28.56 9.41
C ARG A 278 10.98 -28.18 8.72
N PRO A 279 11.82 -27.33 9.34
CA PRO A 279 13.12 -27.01 8.77
C PRO A 279 14.07 -28.21 8.87
N CYS A 280 14.66 -28.62 7.74
CA CYS A 280 15.77 -29.56 7.72
C CYS A 280 17.03 -28.83 8.18
N HIS A 281 17.58 -29.25 9.31
CA HIS A 281 18.76 -28.60 9.89
C HIS A 281 20.00 -28.88 9.04
N ARG A 282 20.90 -27.90 8.96
CA ARG A 282 22.21 -28.09 8.34
C ARG A 282 23.05 -29.05 9.19
N VAL A 283 23.67 -30.03 8.53
CA VAL A 283 24.65 -30.94 9.14
C VAL A 283 26.08 -30.43 8.92
N LYS A 284 26.30 -29.63 7.88
CA LYS A 284 27.59 -29.04 7.52
C LYS A 284 27.55 -27.52 7.73
N PRO A 285 28.68 -26.89 8.11
CA PRO A 285 28.77 -25.44 8.15
C PRO A 285 28.54 -24.84 6.75
N LEU A 286 28.03 -23.61 6.71
CA LEU A 286 27.87 -22.91 5.43
C LEU A 286 29.23 -22.75 4.74
N PRO A 287 29.29 -22.84 3.40
CA PRO A 287 30.51 -22.55 2.67
C PRO A 287 31.03 -21.14 3.01
N PRO A 288 32.35 -20.89 2.99
CA PRO A 288 32.95 -19.60 3.37
C PRO A 288 32.30 -18.39 2.69
N ALA A 289 31.90 -18.55 1.44
CA ALA A 289 31.18 -17.52 0.68
C ALA A 289 29.86 -17.03 1.31
N PHE A 290 29.23 -17.86 2.15
CA PHE A 290 27.96 -17.60 2.83
C PHE A 290 28.13 -17.45 4.35
N GLN A 291 29.36 -17.56 4.86
CA GLN A 291 29.64 -17.40 6.30
C GLN A 291 29.50 -15.96 6.80
N GLY A 292 29.52 -14.95 5.90
CA GLY A 292 29.30 -13.55 6.23
C GLY A 292 27.91 -13.23 6.82
N LEU A 293 26.97 -14.18 6.76
CA LEU A 293 25.69 -14.13 7.48
C LEU A 293 25.83 -14.41 8.98
N THR A 294 26.93 -15.02 9.41
CA THR A 294 27.15 -15.36 10.81
C THR A 294 27.65 -14.11 11.52
N ILE A 295 26.74 -13.32 12.07
CA ILE A 295 27.12 -12.30 13.05
C ILE A 295 27.69 -13.08 14.23
N ARG A 296 28.99 -12.93 14.48
CA ARG A 296 29.61 -13.42 15.70
C ARG A 296 28.79 -12.82 16.85
N ALA A 297 28.09 -13.67 17.58
CA ALA A 297 27.54 -13.30 18.87
C ALA A 297 28.69 -12.69 19.68
N ARG A 298 28.58 -11.40 19.99
CA ARG A 298 29.35 -10.77 21.07
C ARG A 298 28.47 -10.79 22.30
#